data_AF-X1D504-F1
#
_entry.id   AF-X1D504-F1
#
_cell.length_a   1.000
_cell.length_b   1.000
_cell.length_c   1.000
_cell.angle_alpha   90.00
_cell.angle_beta   90.00
_cell.angle_gamma   90.00
#
_symmetry.space_group_name_H-M   'P 1'
#
loop_
_entity.id
_entity.type
_entity.pdbx_description
1 polymer ?
#
loop_
_entity_poly.entity_id
_entity_poly.type
_entity_poly.pdbx_seq_one_letter_code
_entity_poly.pdbx_strand_id
1 'polypeptide(L)'
;MSADKFPEPWLNAYDAALVAQKSEKEAFELANAAAEEAGFEKASFGWVKQFQAPNMKSVKNIYIFAAGTWTDSAGNERTWTNDELDRMKTAFEAGVPVMVPLKCGHTSDDFNKKIAEALGVPVEVVTGDNGQGQIKIGNMTSLERKNEWIVSAFGNIPEPIADLIEGGQYSNVSVEIEDTVGEYGPVITGVALLGAEEPAVEGATTE
;
A
#
# COMPACT_ATOMS: atom_id res chain seq x y z
N MET A 1 24.88 24.27 10.74
CA MET A 1 24.33 23.39 9.68
C MET A 1 22.86 23.19 9.98
N SER A 2 21.94 23.19 9.00
CA SER A 2 20.53 22.91 9.33
C SER A 2 20.38 21.44 9.71
N ALA A 3 19.57 21.17 10.74
CA ALA A 3 19.36 19.84 11.29
C ALA A 3 18.73 18.87 10.26
N ASP A 4 18.06 19.41 9.24
CA ASP A 4 17.32 18.65 8.23
C ASP A 4 18.18 17.84 7.25
N LYS A 5 19.52 17.90 7.38
CA LYS A 5 20.46 17.18 6.50
C LYS A 5 21.04 15.89 7.10
N PHE A 6 20.72 15.61 8.36
CA PHE A 6 21.25 14.45 9.08
C PHE A 6 20.12 13.53 9.51
N PRO A 7 20.27 12.21 9.32
CA PRO A 7 19.24 11.27 9.75
C PRO A 7 19.22 11.18 11.28
N GLU A 8 18.08 10.81 11.85
CA GLU A 8 17.89 10.76 13.30
C GLU A 8 18.96 9.93 14.06
N PRO A 9 19.40 8.74 13.58
CA PRO A 9 20.49 7.99 14.22
C PRO A 9 21.80 8.77 14.31
N TRP A 10 22.08 9.61 13.30
CA TRP A 10 23.25 10.50 13.31
C TRP A 10 23.13 11.56 14.39
N LEU A 11 21.99 12.26 14.46
CA LEU A 11 21.74 13.34 15.43
C LEU A 11 21.82 12.82 16.86
N ASN A 12 21.14 11.69 17.13
CA ASN A 12 21.14 11.05 18.45
C ASN A 12 22.55 10.65 18.90
N ALA A 13 23.34 10.05 18.00
CA ALA A 13 24.70 9.64 18.31
C ALA A 13 25.65 10.84 18.49
N TYR A 14 25.47 11.90 17.70
CA TYR A 14 26.24 13.14 17.83
C TYR A 14 26.00 13.82 19.18
N ASP A 15 24.73 14.03 19.54
CA ASP A 15 24.34 14.67 20.79
C ASP A 15 24.79 13.84 22.00
N ALA A 16 24.63 12.51 21.95
CA ALA A 16 25.11 11.61 22.99
C ALA A 16 26.63 11.70 23.19
N ALA A 17 27.41 11.80 22.11
CA ALA A 17 28.85 11.93 22.17
C ALA A 17 29.28 13.29 22.77
N LEU A 18 28.60 14.38 22.44
CA LEU A 18 28.85 15.69 23.04
C LEU A 18 28.51 15.72 24.53
N VAL A 19 27.39 15.10 24.94
CA VAL A 19 27.02 14.93 26.37
C VAL A 19 28.09 14.14 27.11
N ALA A 20 28.69 13.14 26.46
CA ALA A 20 29.82 12.37 26.98
C ALA A 20 31.17 13.11 26.91
N GLN A 21 31.17 14.43 26.61
CA GLN A 21 32.35 15.29 26.50
C GLN A 21 33.40 14.78 25.50
N LYS A 22 32.96 14.09 24.45
CA LYS A 22 33.82 13.75 23.31
C LYS A 22 34.16 15.02 22.53
N SER A 23 35.31 15.00 21.86
CA SER A 23 35.64 16.06 20.91
C SER A 23 34.63 16.08 19.76
N GLU A 24 34.43 17.24 19.12
CA GLU A 24 33.55 17.34 17.95
C GLU A 24 33.93 16.34 16.86
N LYS A 25 35.24 16.08 16.68
CA LYS A 25 35.74 15.09 15.72
C LYS A 25 35.26 13.68 16.06
N GLU A 26 35.45 13.26 17.30
CA GLU A 26 34.99 11.93 17.77
C GLU A 26 33.46 11.82 17.71
N ALA A 27 32.73 12.87 18.08
CA ALA A 27 31.28 12.91 17.96
C ALA A 27 30.82 12.74 16.51
N PHE A 28 31.50 13.40 15.57
CA PHE A 28 31.20 13.27 14.14
C PHE A 28 31.50 11.88 13.59
N GLU A 29 32.60 11.25 14.02
CA GLU A 29 32.96 9.88 13.64
C GLU A 29 31.93 8.87 14.16
N LEU A 30 31.52 8.99 15.44
CA LEU A 30 30.49 8.14 16.05
C LEU A 30 29.12 8.31 15.38
N ALA A 31 28.74 9.55 15.07
CA ALA A 31 27.48 9.85 14.40
C ALA A 31 27.43 9.29 12.97
N ASN A 32 28.54 9.36 12.23
CA ASN A 32 28.64 8.73 10.91
C ASN A 32 28.48 7.22 11.01
N ALA A 33 29.18 6.57 11.96
CA ALA A 33 29.09 5.13 12.15
C ALA A 33 27.67 4.69 12.50
N ALA A 34 26.96 5.44 13.36
CA ALA A 34 25.58 5.16 13.71
C ALA A 34 24.62 5.28 12.52
N ALA A 35 24.83 6.28 11.66
CA ALA A 35 24.05 6.42 10.42
C ALA A 35 24.31 5.28 9.44
N GLU A 36 25.58 4.88 9.26
CA GLU A 36 26.00 3.77 8.40
C GLU A 36 25.45 2.43 8.92
N GLU A 37 25.50 2.19 10.23
CA GLU A 37 24.90 1.02 10.89
C GLU A 37 23.37 0.97 10.72
N ALA A 38 22.72 2.15 10.70
CA ALA A 38 21.30 2.28 10.40
C ALA A 38 20.96 2.19 8.89
N GLY A 39 21.94 1.90 8.04
CA GLY A 39 21.78 1.69 6.60
C GLY A 39 21.76 2.96 5.75
N PHE A 40 22.22 4.09 6.29
CA PHE A 40 22.40 5.32 5.53
C PHE A 40 23.79 5.38 4.89
N GLU A 41 23.85 5.88 3.66
CA GLU A 41 25.06 6.15 2.91
C GLU A 41 25.20 7.64 2.66
N LYS A 42 26.44 8.13 2.64
CA LYS A 42 26.74 9.52 2.26
C LYS A 42 26.63 9.69 0.75
N ALA A 43 25.71 10.54 0.32
CA ALA A 43 25.63 11.08 -1.03
C ALA A 43 26.19 12.51 -1.09
N SER A 44 26.42 13.02 -2.29
CA SER A 44 26.91 14.40 -2.50
C SER A 44 25.95 15.48 -1.97
N PHE A 45 24.68 15.14 -1.75
CA PHE A 45 23.63 16.05 -1.29
C PHE A 45 23.17 15.79 0.15
N GLY A 46 23.75 14.83 0.86
CA GLY A 46 23.37 14.48 2.24
C GLY A 46 23.44 12.98 2.48
N TRP A 47 22.68 12.51 3.46
CA TRP A 47 22.55 11.08 3.76
C TRP A 47 21.35 10.49 3.04
N VAL A 48 21.51 9.32 2.44
CA VAL A 48 20.44 8.56 1.80
C VAL A 48 20.39 7.17 2.41
N LYS A 49 19.21 6.68 2.74
CA LYS A 49 19.06 5.26 3.07
C LYS A 49 18.98 4.50 1.75
N GLN A 50 19.83 3.49 1.52
CA GLN A 50 19.67 2.67 0.34
C GLN A 50 18.27 2.06 0.38
N PHE A 51 17.51 2.24 -0.70
CA PHE A 51 16.22 1.57 -0.86
C PHE A 51 16.49 0.07 -0.91
N GLN A 52 16.21 -0.62 0.20
CA GLN A 52 16.13 -2.07 0.21
C GLN A 52 14.74 -2.43 -0.28
N ALA A 53 14.67 -3.11 -1.43
CA ALA A 53 13.41 -3.66 -1.89
C ALA A 53 12.85 -4.54 -0.76
N PRO A 54 11.63 -4.25 -0.27
CA PRO A 54 11.07 -5.02 0.81
C PRO A 54 10.94 -6.48 0.40
N ASN A 55 10.98 -7.39 1.37
CA ASN A 55 10.54 -8.76 1.14
C ASN A 55 9.11 -8.73 0.58
N MET A 56 8.81 -9.61 -0.36
CA MET A 56 7.50 -9.66 -1.00
C MET A 56 6.73 -10.90 -0.53
N LYS A 57 5.46 -10.72 -0.17
CA LYS A 57 4.51 -11.75 0.23
C LYS A 57 3.32 -11.81 -0.73
N SER A 58 2.55 -12.88 -0.61
CA SER A 58 1.22 -13.01 -1.23
C SER A 58 0.18 -13.21 -0.14
N VAL A 59 -0.94 -12.53 -0.24
CA VAL A 59 -2.10 -12.72 0.65
C VAL A 59 -3.22 -13.40 -0.14
N LYS A 60 -4.00 -14.24 0.51
CA LYS A 60 -5.04 -15.07 -0.13
C LYS A 60 -6.36 -14.93 0.62
N ASN A 61 -7.45 -15.36 -0.03
CA ASN A 61 -8.80 -15.38 0.53
C ASN A 61 -9.31 -14.00 0.94
N ILE A 62 -9.01 -12.96 0.14
CA ILE A 62 -9.50 -11.61 0.38
C ILE A 62 -10.86 -11.46 -0.32
N TYR A 63 -11.90 -11.18 0.44
CA TYR A 63 -13.22 -10.84 -0.09
C TYR A 63 -13.18 -9.41 -0.63
N ILE A 64 -13.44 -9.23 -1.93
CA ILE A 64 -13.25 -7.92 -2.57
C ILE A 64 -14.53 -7.28 -3.09
N PHE A 65 -15.53 -8.07 -3.47
CA PHE A 65 -16.78 -7.54 -4.01
C PHE A 65 -17.90 -8.57 -3.89
N ALA A 66 -19.15 -8.13 -3.79
CA ALA A 66 -20.30 -9.01 -3.73
C ALA A 66 -21.44 -8.53 -4.63
N ALA A 67 -22.33 -9.44 -5.02
CA ALA A 67 -23.59 -9.07 -5.65
C ALA A 67 -24.46 -8.29 -4.64
N GLY A 68 -25.23 -7.32 -5.11
CA GLY A 68 -26.00 -6.42 -4.26
C GLY A 68 -26.04 -4.99 -4.77
N THR A 69 -26.69 -4.10 -4.02
CA THR A 69 -26.73 -2.67 -4.35
C THR A 69 -25.56 -1.96 -3.68
N TRP A 70 -24.78 -1.24 -4.50
CA TRP A 70 -23.60 -0.51 -4.08
C TRP A 70 -23.71 0.95 -4.53
N THR A 71 -23.18 1.86 -3.73
CA THR A 71 -23.05 3.28 -4.06
C THR A 71 -21.61 3.58 -4.45
N ASP A 72 -21.41 4.19 -5.63
CA ASP A 72 -20.08 4.62 -6.07
C ASP A 72 -19.62 5.91 -5.39
N SER A 73 -18.38 6.33 -5.64
CA SER A 73 -17.81 7.56 -5.06
C SER A 73 -18.50 8.86 -5.53
N ALA A 74 -19.29 8.80 -6.61
CA ALA A 74 -20.10 9.91 -7.11
C ALA A 74 -21.52 9.90 -6.53
N GLY A 75 -21.85 8.94 -5.66
CA GLY A 75 -23.17 8.81 -5.04
C GLY A 75 -24.20 8.08 -5.90
N ASN A 76 -23.79 7.43 -7.01
CA ASN A 76 -24.71 6.67 -7.83
C ASN A 76 -24.88 5.26 -7.28
N GLU A 77 -26.13 4.80 -7.19
CA GLU A 77 -26.42 3.42 -6.83
C GLU A 77 -26.46 2.52 -8.07
N ARG A 78 -25.88 1.33 -7.95
CA ARG A 78 -26.00 0.25 -8.92
C ARG A 78 -26.21 -1.08 -8.22
N THR A 79 -27.18 -1.86 -8.71
CA THR A 79 -27.35 -3.26 -8.31
C THR A 79 -26.52 -4.17 -9.21
N TRP A 80 -25.64 -4.96 -8.61
CA TRP A 80 -24.77 -5.93 -9.26
C TRP A 80 -25.32 -7.33 -9.09
N THR A 81 -25.37 -8.08 -10.19
CA THR A 81 -25.93 -9.43 -10.27
C THR A 81 -24.85 -10.50 -10.19
N ASN A 82 -25.21 -11.72 -9.78
CA ASN A 82 -24.26 -12.84 -9.79
C ASN A 82 -23.69 -13.11 -11.20
N ASP A 83 -24.51 -12.97 -12.25
CA ASP A 83 -24.08 -13.12 -13.64
C ASP A 83 -23.04 -12.05 -14.04
N GLU A 84 -23.13 -10.84 -13.50
CA GLU A 84 -22.11 -9.80 -13.69
C GLU A 84 -20.79 -10.16 -13.00
N LEU A 85 -20.84 -10.72 -11.79
CA LEU A 85 -19.64 -11.17 -11.09
C LEU A 85 -18.98 -12.34 -11.84
N ASP A 86 -19.77 -13.24 -12.43
CA ASP A 86 -19.25 -14.34 -13.26
C ASP A 86 -18.61 -13.81 -14.56
N ARG A 87 -19.13 -12.72 -15.13
CA ARG A 87 -18.51 -12.02 -16.26
C ARG A 87 -17.19 -11.36 -15.89
N MET A 88 -17.06 -10.77 -14.70
CA MET A 88 -15.78 -10.24 -14.21
C MET A 88 -14.73 -11.34 -14.07
N LYS A 89 -15.12 -12.51 -13.54
CA LYS A 89 -14.25 -13.68 -13.47
C LYS A 89 -13.82 -14.16 -14.86
N THR A 90 -14.77 -14.25 -15.79
CA THR A 90 -14.48 -14.64 -17.18
C THR A 90 -13.49 -13.68 -17.83
N ALA A 91 -13.64 -12.37 -17.61
CA ALA A 91 -12.69 -11.36 -18.11
C ALA A 91 -11.29 -11.56 -17.53
N PHE A 92 -11.20 -11.76 -16.20
CA PHE A 92 -9.91 -12.00 -15.54
C PHE A 92 -9.22 -13.27 -16.04
N GLU A 93 -9.95 -14.37 -16.22
CA GLU A 93 -9.43 -15.63 -16.76
C GLU A 93 -8.96 -15.51 -18.22
N ALA A 94 -9.56 -14.59 -18.98
CA ALA A 94 -9.13 -14.23 -20.32
C ALA A 94 -7.90 -13.29 -20.33
N GLY A 95 -7.40 -12.88 -19.16
CA GLY A 95 -6.28 -11.94 -19.04
C GLY A 95 -6.68 -10.48 -19.30
N VAL A 96 -7.93 -10.13 -19.02
CA VAL A 96 -8.49 -8.78 -19.22
C VAL A 96 -8.91 -8.16 -17.88
N PRO A 97 -8.29 -7.03 -17.47
CA PRO A 97 -7.10 -6.43 -18.06
C PRO A 97 -5.86 -7.31 -17.81
N VAL A 98 -4.77 -7.02 -18.52
CA VAL A 98 -3.48 -7.73 -18.37
C VAL A 98 -2.97 -7.70 -16.93
N MET A 99 -3.34 -6.67 -16.17
CA MET A 99 -2.93 -6.50 -14.77
C MET A 99 -3.99 -5.71 -14.01
N VAL A 100 -4.35 -6.21 -12.83
CA VAL A 100 -5.21 -5.52 -11.86
C VAL A 100 -4.34 -5.16 -10.65
N PRO A 101 -3.99 -3.87 -10.45
CA PRO A 101 -3.16 -3.44 -9.35
C PRO A 101 -3.91 -3.48 -8.01
N LEU A 102 -3.19 -3.83 -6.95
CA LEU A 102 -3.56 -3.52 -5.58
C LEU A 102 -2.95 -2.16 -5.21
N LYS A 103 -3.75 -1.26 -4.64
CA LYS A 103 -3.36 0.12 -4.31
C LYS A 103 -3.65 0.42 -2.84
N CYS A 104 -2.92 1.36 -2.25
CA CYS A 104 -3.31 1.97 -0.98
C CYS A 104 -4.42 2.99 -1.24
N GLY A 105 -5.64 2.72 -0.80
CA GLY A 105 -6.76 3.64 -0.90
C GLY A 105 -6.64 4.86 0.02
N HIS A 106 -7.66 5.72 0.03
CA HIS A 106 -7.67 6.87 0.95
C HIS A 106 -7.74 6.38 2.40
N THR A 107 -6.71 6.70 3.17
CA THR A 107 -6.67 6.55 4.63
C THR A 107 -6.30 7.88 5.26
N SER A 108 -6.41 7.98 6.59
CA SER A 108 -5.92 9.16 7.32
C SER A 108 -4.44 9.44 7.06
N ASP A 109 -4.04 10.71 7.13
CA ASP A 109 -2.66 11.16 6.90
C ASP A 109 -1.66 10.44 7.81
N ASP A 110 -2.03 10.18 9.06
CA ASP A 110 -1.15 9.50 10.01
C ASP A 110 -0.97 8.02 9.67
N PHE A 111 -1.97 7.39 9.06
CA PHE A 111 -1.82 6.02 8.56
C PHE A 111 -0.96 5.99 7.29
N ASN A 112 -1.13 6.96 6.38
CA ASN A 112 -0.29 7.11 5.19
C ASN A 112 1.19 7.31 5.56
N LYS A 113 1.50 8.11 6.58
CA LYS A 113 2.88 8.28 7.09
C LYS A 113 3.47 6.96 7.58
N LYS A 114 2.71 6.15 8.32
CA LYS A 114 3.16 4.83 8.81
C LYS A 114 3.42 3.85 7.67
N ILE A 115 2.57 3.85 6.64
CA ILE A 115 2.80 3.07 5.43
C ILE A 115 4.09 3.52 4.73
N ALA A 116 4.25 4.83 4.55
CA ALA A 116 5.42 5.41 3.88
C ALA A 116 6.72 5.07 4.61
N GLU A 117 6.72 5.18 5.95
CA GLU A 117 7.82 4.77 6.82
C GLU A 117 8.13 3.28 6.68
N ALA A 118 7.11 2.42 6.75
CA ALA A 118 7.27 0.97 6.62
C ALA A 118 7.80 0.55 5.25
N LEU A 119 7.43 1.28 4.19
CA LEU A 119 7.90 1.06 2.83
C LEU A 119 9.24 1.75 2.54
N GLY A 120 9.73 2.63 3.42
CA GLY A 120 10.92 3.44 3.18
C GLY A 120 10.78 4.40 2.00
N VAL A 121 9.57 4.89 1.72
CA VAL A 121 9.27 5.84 0.62
C VAL A 121 8.72 7.16 1.17
N PRO A 122 8.81 8.27 0.41
CA PRO A 122 8.11 9.51 0.77
C PRO A 122 6.59 9.31 0.85
N VAL A 123 5.92 10.02 1.75
CA VAL A 123 4.46 9.89 1.96
C VAL A 123 3.67 10.27 0.71
N GLU A 124 4.20 11.19 -0.09
CA GLU A 124 3.63 11.64 -1.36
C GLU A 124 3.53 10.50 -2.38
N VAL A 125 4.41 9.51 -2.29
CA VAL A 125 4.36 8.30 -3.13
C VAL A 125 3.17 7.42 -2.73
N VAL A 126 2.80 7.41 -1.45
CA VAL A 126 1.66 6.63 -0.94
C VAL A 126 0.34 7.34 -1.21
N THR A 127 0.27 8.65 -0.96
CA THR A 127 -0.97 9.45 -1.07
C THR A 127 -1.29 9.87 -2.51
N GLY A 128 -0.27 9.94 -3.38
CA GLY A 128 -0.37 10.49 -4.71
C GLY A 128 -0.55 12.01 -4.76
N ASP A 129 -0.34 12.59 -5.94
CA ASP A 129 -0.65 13.99 -6.18
C ASP A 129 -2.18 14.18 -6.20
N ASN A 130 -2.71 14.99 -5.28
CA ASN A 130 -4.14 15.29 -5.16
C ASN A 130 -5.05 14.05 -5.08
N GLY A 131 -4.55 12.95 -4.51
CA GLY A 131 -5.32 11.71 -4.36
C GLY A 131 -5.52 10.89 -5.65
N GLN A 132 -4.82 11.23 -6.74
CA GLN A 132 -4.99 10.58 -8.05
C GLN A 132 -3.92 9.53 -8.38
N GLY A 133 -2.88 9.40 -7.55
CA GLY A 133 -1.73 8.53 -7.83
C GLY A 133 -1.37 7.63 -6.65
N GLN A 134 -2.13 6.57 -6.41
CA GLN A 134 -1.79 5.63 -5.35
C GLN A 134 -0.69 4.68 -5.82
N ILE A 135 0.36 4.50 -4.99
CA ILE A 135 1.39 3.51 -5.26
C ILE A 135 0.75 2.13 -5.46
N LYS A 136 1.15 1.46 -6.55
CA LYS A 136 0.86 0.04 -6.73
C LYS A 136 1.66 -0.75 -5.68
N ILE A 137 0.96 -1.36 -4.73
CA ILE A 137 1.51 -2.18 -3.65
C ILE A 137 1.40 -3.67 -3.92
N GLY A 138 0.86 -4.07 -5.07
CA GLY A 138 0.76 -5.47 -5.46
C GLY A 138 -0.07 -5.64 -6.72
N ASN A 139 -0.38 -6.88 -7.04
CA ASN A 139 -1.30 -7.21 -8.13
C ASN A 139 -2.20 -8.36 -7.74
N MET A 140 -3.43 -8.34 -8.26
CA MET A 140 -4.31 -9.48 -8.21
C MET A 140 -3.66 -10.66 -8.94
N THR A 141 -3.77 -11.86 -8.35
CA THR A 141 -3.20 -13.10 -8.86
C THR A 141 -4.23 -14.20 -9.03
N SER A 142 -5.38 -14.08 -8.36
CA SER A 142 -6.55 -14.93 -8.61
C SER A 142 -7.84 -14.14 -8.47
N LEU A 143 -8.89 -14.63 -9.11
CA LEU A 143 -10.26 -14.15 -8.93
C LEU A 143 -11.20 -15.35 -8.95
N GLU A 144 -11.84 -15.60 -7.81
CA GLU A 144 -12.69 -16.75 -7.56
C GLU A 144 -14.10 -16.31 -7.17
N ARG A 145 -15.08 -17.15 -7.49
CA ARG A 145 -16.46 -16.98 -7.06
C ARG A 145 -16.72 -17.85 -5.84
N LYS A 146 -17.23 -17.26 -4.76
CA LYS A 146 -17.73 -17.96 -3.57
C LYS A 146 -19.11 -17.41 -3.21
N ASN A 147 -20.18 -18.12 -3.59
CA ASN A 147 -21.57 -17.66 -3.43
C ASN A 147 -21.77 -16.27 -4.05
N GLU A 148 -22.33 -15.30 -3.32
CA GLU A 148 -22.46 -13.93 -3.81
C GLU A 148 -21.13 -13.15 -3.89
N TRP A 149 -20.00 -13.69 -3.44
CA TRP A 149 -18.72 -12.97 -3.33
C TRP A 149 -17.71 -13.27 -4.43
N ILE A 150 -16.93 -12.26 -4.78
CA ILE A 150 -15.63 -12.38 -5.42
C ILE A 150 -14.56 -12.43 -4.33
N VAL A 151 -13.76 -13.48 -4.37
CA VAL A 151 -12.62 -13.69 -3.48
C VAL A 151 -11.34 -13.74 -4.29
N SER A 152 -10.29 -13.12 -3.79
CA SER A 152 -9.05 -12.91 -4.53
C SER A 152 -7.82 -13.25 -3.71
N ALA A 153 -6.72 -13.46 -4.42
CA ALA A 153 -5.37 -13.45 -3.88
C ALA A 153 -4.56 -12.35 -4.54
N PHE A 154 -3.69 -11.72 -3.77
CA PHE A 154 -2.78 -10.69 -4.24
C PHE A 154 -1.34 -11.16 -4.04
N GLY A 155 -0.50 -10.88 -5.02
CA GLY A 155 0.92 -11.22 -5.01
C GLY A 155 1.79 -9.99 -5.21
N ASN A 156 3.09 -10.18 -4.98
CA ASN A 156 4.08 -9.11 -5.02
C ASN A 156 3.70 -7.96 -4.10
N ILE A 157 3.32 -8.27 -2.86
CA ILE A 157 3.00 -7.27 -1.84
C ILE A 157 4.19 -7.09 -0.90
N PRO A 158 4.68 -5.85 -0.64
CA PRO A 158 5.67 -5.62 0.40
C PRO A 158 5.22 -6.23 1.73
N GLU A 159 6.10 -6.98 2.38
CA GLU A 159 5.82 -7.71 3.63
C GLU A 159 5.11 -6.85 4.69
N PRO A 160 5.53 -5.59 4.97
CA PRO A 160 4.82 -4.74 5.93
C PRO A 160 3.35 -4.47 5.55
N ILE A 161 3.03 -4.42 4.26
CA ILE A 161 1.65 -4.22 3.78
C ILE A 161 0.85 -5.51 3.89
N ALA A 162 1.46 -6.66 3.54
CA ALA A 162 0.81 -7.95 3.71
C ALA A 162 0.45 -8.18 5.19
N ASP A 163 1.36 -7.85 6.11
CA ASP A 163 1.13 -7.97 7.54
C ASP A 163 -0.02 -7.05 8.03
N LEU A 164 -0.20 -5.85 7.45
CA LEU A 164 -1.34 -4.96 7.72
C LEU A 164 -2.67 -5.48 7.15
N ILE A 165 -2.64 -6.20 6.04
CA ILE A 165 -3.85 -6.84 5.48
C ILE A 165 -4.25 -8.02 6.38
N GLU A 166 -3.30 -8.90 6.70
CA GLU A 166 -3.52 -10.10 7.52
C GLU A 166 -3.86 -9.73 8.98
N GLY A 167 -3.35 -8.62 9.49
CA GLY A 167 -3.67 -8.10 10.80
C GLY A 167 -5.02 -7.36 10.88
N GLY A 168 -5.75 -7.20 9.76
CA GLY A 168 -7.06 -6.56 9.71
C GLY A 168 -7.06 -5.04 9.84
N GLN A 169 -5.92 -4.37 9.59
CA GLN A 169 -5.82 -2.91 9.66
C GLN A 169 -6.51 -2.23 8.46
N TYR A 170 -6.73 -2.98 7.39
CA TYR A 170 -7.67 -2.64 6.34
C TYR A 170 -8.96 -3.42 6.58
N SER A 171 -9.98 -2.73 7.07
CA SER A 171 -11.31 -3.32 7.30
C SER A 171 -12.18 -3.34 6.05
N ASN A 172 -11.70 -2.71 4.98
CA ASN A 172 -12.49 -2.28 3.85
C ASN A 172 -11.67 -2.33 2.57
N VAL A 173 -12.36 -2.53 1.44
CA VAL A 173 -11.76 -2.46 0.10
C VAL A 173 -12.70 -1.72 -0.84
N SER A 174 -12.11 -1.01 -1.80
CA SER A 174 -12.81 -0.43 -2.94
C SER A 174 -12.35 -1.14 -4.20
N VAL A 175 -13.28 -1.39 -5.12
CA VAL A 175 -12.99 -2.05 -6.38
C VAL A 175 -13.31 -1.08 -7.52
N GLU A 176 -12.33 -0.88 -8.39
CA GLU A 176 -12.49 -0.14 -9.64
C GLU A 176 -13.05 -1.10 -10.68
N ILE A 177 -14.19 -0.73 -11.28
CA ILE A 177 -14.89 -1.54 -12.26
C ILE A 177 -15.16 -0.69 -13.50
N GLU A 178 -14.69 -1.17 -14.64
CA GLU A 178 -15.07 -0.66 -15.96
C GLU A 178 -16.26 -1.45 -16.49
N ASP A 179 -17.23 -0.77 -17.09
CA ASP A 179 -18.39 -1.44 -17.70
C ASP A 179 -17.96 -2.36 -18.85
N THR A 180 -16.95 -1.94 -19.60
CA THR A 180 -16.40 -2.70 -20.73
C THR A 180 -14.91 -2.45 -20.94
N VAL A 181 -14.16 -3.52 -21.20
CA VAL A 181 -12.77 -3.48 -21.68
C VAL A 181 -12.68 -4.39 -22.92
N GLY A 182 -12.64 -3.78 -24.10
CA GLY A 182 -12.78 -4.53 -25.36
C GLY A 182 -14.18 -5.13 -25.48
N GLU A 183 -14.26 -6.46 -25.64
CA GLU A 183 -15.53 -7.21 -25.70
C GLU A 183 -15.99 -7.77 -24.33
N TYR A 184 -15.17 -7.61 -23.29
CA TYR A 184 -15.47 -8.09 -21.94
C TYR A 184 -16.14 -7.00 -21.11
N GLY A 185 -17.06 -7.37 -20.23
CA GLY A 185 -17.75 -6.41 -19.38
C GLY A 185 -18.83 -7.04 -18.49
N PRO A 186 -18.95 -6.64 -17.21
CA PRO A 186 -18.07 -5.71 -16.48
C PRO A 186 -16.71 -6.30 -16.11
N VAL A 187 -15.71 -5.45 -15.90
CA VAL A 187 -14.31 -5.85 -15.66
C VAL A 187 -13.71 -5.13 -14.45
N ILE A 188 -13.13 -5.87 -13.51
CA ILE A 188 -12.37 -5.30 -12.40
C ILE A 188 -11.01 -4.83 -12.92
N THR A 189 -10.70 -3.55 -12.70
CA THR A 189 -9.48 -2.91 -13.20
C THR A 189 -8.54 -2.46 -12.10
N GLY A 190 -8.96 -2.46 -10.84
CA GLY A 190 -8.12 -2.15 -9.68
C GLY A 190 -8.80 -2.51 -8.37
N VAL A 191 -7.99 -2.70 -7.32
CA VAL A 191 -8.48 -2.88 -5.94
C VAL A 191 -7.69 -1.94 -5.03
N ALA A 192 -8.38 -1.14 -4.23
CA ALA A 192 -7.80 -0.25 -3.24
C ALA A 192 -8.10 -0.74 -1.82
N LEU A 193 -7.07 -0.84 -0.98
CA LEU A 193 -7.22 -1.12 0.44
C LEU A 193 -7.67 0.14 1.17
N LEU A 194 -8.80 0.10 1.87
CA LEU A 194 -9.33 1.23 2.61
C LEU A 194 -9.15 1.01 4.11
N GLY A 195 -8.72 2.07 4.80
CA GLY A 195 -8.65 2.08 6.26
C GLY A 195 -10.04 2.11 6.91
N ALA A 196 -10.06 2.26 8.22
CA ALA A 196 -11.28 2.30 9.05
C ALA A 196 -12.16 3.56 8.90
N GLU A 197 -12.11 4.26 7.75
CA GLU A 197 -12.95 5.43 7.47
C GLU A 197 -13.93 5.09 6.33
N GLU A 198 -15.24 5.18 6.60
CA GLU A 198 -16.38 4.72 5.79
C GLU A 198 -16.60 5.48 4.45
N PRO A 199 -17.38 4.93 3.47
CA PRO A 199 -18.10 3.65 3.48
C PRO A 199 -17.45 2.61 2.55
N ALA A 200 -17.26 1.40 3.08
CA ALA A 200 -16.88 0.24 2.29
C ALA A 200 -17.48 -1.02 2.92
N VAL A 201 -17.44 -2.10 2.14
CA VAL A 201 -18.16 -3.36 2.32
C VAL A 201 -18.10 -3.90 3.75
N GLU A 202 -19.24 -3.92 4.45
CA GLU A 202 -19.36 -4.62 5.73
C GLU A 202 -19.05 -6.12 5.52
N GLY A 203 -17.98 -6.62 6.14
CA GLY A 203 -17.55 -8.03 6.06
C GLY A 203 -16.46 -8.36 5.04
N ALA A 204 -15.84 -7.37 4.38
CA ALA A 204 -14.67 -7.61 3.53
C ALA A 204 -13.40 -7.84 4.36
N THR A 205 -13.26 -9.00 5.01
CA THR A 205 -12.01 -9.40 5.67
C THR A 205 -11.67 -10.86 5.40
N THR A 206 -10.42 -11.23 5.71
CA THR A 206 -9.96 -12.63 5.75
C THR A 206 -10.78 -13.43 6.75
N GLU A 207 -11.06 -14.71 6.44
CA GLU A 207 -11.58 -15.69 7.41
C GLU A 207 -10.60 -15.92 8.57
#